data_AF-A0A7U9WU93-F1
#
_entry.id   AF-A0A7U9WU93-F1
#
_cell.length_a   1.000
_cell.length_b   1.000
_cell.length_c   1.000
_cell.angle_alpha   90.00
_cell.angle_beta   90.00
_cell.angle_gamma   90.00
#
_symmetry.space_group_name_H-M   'P 1'
#
loop_
_entity.id
_entity.type
_entity.pdbx_description
1 polymer ?
#
loop_
_entity_poly.entity_id
_entity_poly.type
_entity_poly.pdbx_seq_one_letter_code
_entity_poly.pdbx_strand_id
1 'polypeptide(L)'
;MKKWLLVLGMITCMFGLTACGSKEEVTPFMSETEAEELGAQIVETVNQYAVMGIKDQVADPATLSAIESWEAAAEDMGDYVEIISTTVEIGEKDGVIDVRVKGSVREAIVEIVIDNKAITGISTNVEYTFGEKMEKAALNTLLGMGTVFIVLILISLIISCFGFIPAIQAKFTKKPAPQARKEEPVENVPAQIVENEELSDDCELVAVIAAAIAASQGASTTDGFVVRSIRRAGNKWQRG
;
A
#
# COMPACT_ATOMS: atom_id res chain seq x y z
N MET A 1 18.51 -10.82 -34.70
CA MET A 1 19.76 -10.50 -33.97
C MET A 1 19.58 -9.49 -32.83
N LYS A 2 18.75 -8.42 -32.94
CA LYS A 2 18.56 -7.44 -31.84
C LYS A 2 17.85 -7.96 -30.57
N LYS A 3 16.93 -8.93 -30.68
CA LYS A 3 16.21 -9.49 -29.51
C LYS A 3 17.09 -10.39 -28.63
N TRP A 4 18.07 -11.08 -29.21
CA TRP A 4 19.00 -11.93 -28.46
C TRP A 4 20.06 -11.13 -27.70
N LEU A 5 20.48 -9.97 -28.23
CA LEU A 5 21.38 -9.05 -27.53
C LEU A 5 20.76 -8.48 -26.25
N LEU A 6 19.45 -8.20 -26.24
CA LEU A 6 18.76 -7.71 -25.04
C LEU A 6 18.62 -8.80 -23.96
N VAL A 7 18.36 -10.05 -24.37
CA VAL A 7 18.26 -11.18 -23.43
C VAL A 7 19.63 -11.53 -22.84
N LEU A 8 20.69 -11.51 -23.66
CA LEU A 8 22.07 -11.74 -23.19
C LEU A 8 22.55 -10.63 -22.24
N GLY A 9 22.20 -9.37 -22.53
CA GLY A 9 22.47 -8.23 -21.65
C GLY A 9 21.75 -8.32 -20.31
N MET A 10 20.47 -8.72 -20.32
CA MET A 10 19.68 -8.89 -19.08
C MET A 10 20.22 -10.05 -18.21
N ILE A 11 20.67 -11.13 -18.83
CA ILE A 11 21.27 -12.27 -18.12
C ILE A 11 22.66 -11.91 -17.56
N THR A 12 23.48 -11.15 -18.30
CA THR A 12 24.77 -10.67 -17.76
C THR A 12 24.60 -9.66 -16.63
N CYS A 13 23.54 -8.85 -16.64
CA CYS A 13 23.19 -8.00 -15.50
C CYS A 13 22.82 -8.82 -14.25
N MET A 14 22.22 -10.03 -14.39
CA MET A 14 21.96 -10.90 -13.24
C MET A 14 23.22 -11.60 -12.71
N PHE A 15 24.20 -11.91 -13.56
CA PHE A 15 25.48 -12.53 -13.14
C PHE A 15 26.54 -11.53 -12.67
N GLY A 16 26.43 -10.23 -13.02
CA GLY A 16 27.35 -9.19 -12.59
C GLY A 16 27.22 -8.78 -11.11
N LEU A 17 26.13 -9.17 -10.44
CA LEU A 17 25.87 -8.85 -9.03
C LEU A 17 26.47 -9.86 -8.04
N THR A 18 26.96 -11.02 -8.51
CA THR A 18 27.52 -12.06 -7.64
C THR A 18 29.05 -11.97 -7.47
N ALA A 19 29.66 -10.86 -7.90
CA ALA A 19 31.12 -10.70 -7.96
C ALA A 19 31.61 -9.44 -7.24
N CYS A 20 31.19 -9.24 -5.99
CA CYS A 20 31.92 -8.44 -5.01
C CYS A 20 31.71 -9.09 -3.65
N GLY A 21 32.79 -9.62 -3.09
CA GLY A 21 32.77 -10.33 -1.82
C GLY A 21 34.06 -11.10 -1.63
N SER A 22 35.20 -10.42 -1.79
CA SER A 22 36.41 -10.86 -1.08
C SER A 22 36.02 -10.93 0.39
N LYS A 23 35.99 -12.14 0.95
CA LYS A 23 35.83 -12.33 2.40
C LYS A 23 37.01 -11.60 3.05
N GLU A 24 36.78 -10.38 3.50
CA GLU A 24 37.59 -9.82 4.56
C GLU A 24 37.49 -10.81 5.71
N GLU A 25 38.65 -11.24 6.22
CA GLU A 25 38.69 -11.94 7.51
C GLU A 25 38.26 -10.92 8.56
N VAL A 26 36.95 -10.86 8.79
CA VAL A 26 36.38 -10.04 9.84
C VAL A 26 36.80 -10.68 11.16
N THR A 27 37.61 -9.97 11.94
CA THR A 27 37.92 -10.37 13.30
C THR A 27 36.70 -10.08 14.17
N PRO A 28 35.99 -11.10 14.66
CA PRO A 28 34.77 -10.87 15.42
C PRO A 28 35.09 -10.22 16.77
N PHE A 29 34.23 -9.33 17.26
CA PHE A 29 34.47 -8.65 18.56
C PHE A 29 34.28 -9.55 19.78
N MET A 30 33.66 -10.72 19.60
CA MET A 30 33.53 -11.78 20.59
C MET A 30 33.59 -13.14 19.89
N SER A 31 33.93 -14.19 20.63
CA SER A 31 33.91 -15.55 20.10
C SER A 31 32.48 -16.07 19.89
N GLU A 32 32.33 -17.05 19.01
CA GLU A 32 31.05 -17.73 18.79
C GLU A 32 30.51 -18.36 20.08
N THR A 33 31.38 -18.97 20.89
CA THR A 33 31.02 -19.55 22.19
C THR A 33 30.54 -18.51 23.21
N GLU A 34 31.20 -17.35 23.28
CA GLU A 34 30.74 -16.26 24.17
C GLU A 34 29.38 -15.73 23.72
N ALA A 35 29.11 -15.72 22.42
CA ALA A 35 27.83 -15.27 21.87
C ALA A 35 26.71 -16.28 22.12
N GLU A 36 27.00 -17.58 22.00
CA GLU A 36 26.07 -18.64 22.38
C GLU A 36 25.69 -18.57 23.85
N GLU A 37 26.67 -18.39 24.75
CA GLU A 37 26.44 -18.24 26.19
C GLU A 37 25.63 -16.98 26.50
N LEU A 38 25.97 -15.85 25.87
CA LEU A 38 25.23 -14.59 26.00
C LEU A 38 23.78 -14.76 25.55
N GLY A 39 23.55 -15.39 24.41
CA GLY A 39 22.21 -15.66 23.88
C GLY A 39 21.38 -16.52 24.82
N ALA A 40 21.94 -17.63 25.30
CA ALA A 40 21.26 -18.50 26.26
C ALA A 40 20.93 -17.77 27.58
N GLN A 41 21.86 -16.97 28.10
CA GLN A 41 21.64 -16.18 29.30
C GLN A 41 20.52 -15.16 29.13
N ILE A 42 20.46 -14.48 27.98
CA ILE A 42 19.41 -13.51 27.66
C ILE A 42 18.06 -14.20 27.63
N VAL A 43 17.93 -15.33 26.92
CA VAL A 43 16.67 -16.10 26.85
C VAL A 43 16.17 -16.48 28.24
N GLU A 44 17.03 -17.04 29.07
CA GLU A 44 16.65 -17.43 30.44
C GLU A 44 16.25 -16.23 31.30
N THR A 45 16.98 -15.12 31.17
CA THR A 45 16.67 -13.87 31.91
C THR A 45 15.32 -13.30 31.48
N VAL A 46 15.06 -13.22 30.18
CA VAL A 46 13.79 -12.73 29.62
C VAL A 46 12.63 -13.61 30.06
N ASN A 47 12.78 -14.94 29.97
CA ASN A 47 11.78 -15.89 30.44
C ASN A 47 11.49 -15.71 31.94
N GLN A 48 12.54 -15.59 32.77
CA GLN A 48 12.37 -15.34 34.20
C GLN A 48 11.63 -14.03 34.48
N TYR A 49 11.98 -12.96 33.78
CA TYR A 49 11.35 -11.65 33.95
C TYR A 49 9.87 -11.68 33.54
N ALA A 50 9.55 -12.35 32.44
CA ALA A 50 8.18 -12.57 31.99
C ALA A 50 7.38 -13.40 33.03
N VAL A 51 7.94 -14.52 33.52
CA VAL A 51 7.29 -15.38 34.53
C VAL A 51 7.06 -14.65 35.85
N MET A 52 8.00 -13.81 36.27
CA MET A 52 7.86 -13.00 37.48
C MET A 52 6.91 -11.80 37.31
N GLY A 53 6.53 -11.45 36.08
CA GLY A 53 5.66 -10.31 35.79
C GLY A 53 6.25 -8.98 36.24
N ILE A 54 7.58 -8.82 36.20
CA ILE A 54 8.28 -7.64 36.71
C ILE A 54 8.56 -6.58 35.63
N LYS A 55 7.89 -6.67 34.47
CA LYS A 55 8.07 -5.72 33.34
C LYS A 55 8.05 -4.25 33.79
N ASP A 56 7.13 -3.89 34.67
CA ASP A 56 6.97 -2.50 35.18
C ASP A 56 8.16 -2.00 36.01
N GLN A 57 9.07 -2.89 36.43
CA GLN A 57 10.26 -2.58 37.21
C GLN A 57 11.53 -2.50 36.35
N VAL A 58 11.43 -2.82 35.06
CA VAL A 58 12.55 -2.81 34.11
C VAL A 58 12.67 -1.44 33.47
N ALA A 59 13.77 -0.74 33.74
CA ALA A 59 14.04 0.59 33.18
C ALA A 59 14.82 0.54 31.86
N ASP A 60 15.52 -0.56 31.58
CA ASP A 60 16.32 -0.72 30.37
C ASP A 60 15.41 -0.96 29.15
N PRO A 61 15.44 -0.10 28.11
CA PRO A 61 14.54 -0.21 26.97
C PRO A 61 14.69 -1.50 26.17
N ALA A 62 15.92 -2.02 26.02
CA ALA A 62 16.17 -3.25 25.27
C ALA A 62 15.63 -4.47 26.01
N THR A 63 15.77 -4.50 27.34
CA THR A 63 15.20 -5.55 28.19
C THR A 63 13.68 -5.46 28.24
N LEU A 64 13.11 -4.24 28.29
CA LEU A 64 11.66 -4.06 28.28
C LEU A 64 11.05 -4.53 26.96
N SER A 65 11.64 -4.16 25.81
CA SER A 65 11.18 -4.64 24.51
C SER A 65 11.35 -6.16 24.36
N ALA A 66 12.41 -6.73 24.93
CA ALA A 66 12.60 -8.18 24.97
C ALA A 66 11.44 -8.88 25.69
N ILE A 67 11.07 -8.39 26.88
CA ILE A 67 9.97 -8.96 27.67
C ILE A 67 8.65 -8.80 26.94
N GLU A 68 8.35 -7.63 26.39
CA GLU A 68 7.11 -7.40 25.63
C GLU A 68 7.02 -8.32 24.40
N SER A 69 8.12 -8.46 23.66
CA SER A 69 8.16 -9.34 22.50
C SER A 69 8.02 -10.81 22.91
N TRP A 70 8.60 -11.21 24.04
CA TRP A 70 8.47 -12.56 24.58
C TRP A 70 7.05 -12.86 25.06
N GLU A 71 6.42 -11.94 25.80
CA GLU A 71 5.02 -12.05 26.24
C GLU A 71 4.07 -12.19 25.03
N ALA A 72 4.26 -11.35 24.00
CA ALA A 72 3.48 -11.43 22.77
C ALA A 72 3.70 -12.76 22.02
N ALA A 73 4.95 -13.23 21.97
CA ALA A 73 5.28 -14.51 21.34
C ALA A 73 4.71 -15.71 22.12
N ALA A 74 4.67 -15.63 23.46
CA ALA A 74 4.17 -16.68 24.33
C ALA A 74 2.69 -17.02 24.07
N GLU A 75 1.88 -16.08 23.58
CA GLU A 75 0.49 -16.33 23.16
C GLU A 75 0.39 -17.40 22.07
N ASP A 76 1.35 -17.43 21.15
CA ASP A 76 1.37 -18.35 19.99
C ASP A 76 2.36 -19.51 20.15
N MET A 77 3.44 -19.29 20.89
CA MET A 77 4.50 -20.26 21.17
C MET A 77 4.09 -21.23 22.28
N GLY A 78 3.24 -20.79 23.22
CA GLY A 78 2.94 -21.48 24.46
C GLY A 78 4.10 -21.42 25.46
N ASP A 79 4.03 -22.25 26.50
CA ASP A 79 5.06 -22.32 27.55
C ASP A 79 6.45 -22.66 26.98
N TYR A 80 7.48 -21.95 27.46
CA TYR A 80 8.88 -22.24 27.15
C TYR A 80 9.32 -23.61 27.68
N VAL A 81 10.04 -24.37 26.84
CA VAL A 81 10.52 -25.72 27.16
C VAL A 81 12.04 -25.77 27.24
N GLU A 82 12.75 -25.41 26.17
CA GLU A 82 14.21 -25.53 26.07
C GLU A 82 14.77 -24.70 24.91
N ILE A 83 16.08 -24.43 24.93
CA ILE A 83 16.84 -23.94 23.76
C ILE A 83 17.20 -25.12 22.87
N ILE A 84 16.93 -25.01 21.56
CA ILE A 84 17.21 -26.04 20.55
C ILE A 84 18.59 -25.83 19.93
N SER A 85 18.89 -24.60 19.53
CA SER A 85 20.11 -24.24 18.82
C SER A 85 20.34 -22.74 18.85
N THR A 86 21.60 -22.32 18.74
CA THR A 86 21.96 -20.92 18.54
C THR A 86 22.69 -20.79 17.22
N THR A 87 22.35 -19.76 16.44
CA THR A 87 23.08 -19.36 15.23
C THR A 87 23.69 -17.99 15.47
N VAL A 88 24.98 -17.85 15.17
CA VAL A 88 25.74 -16.64 15.50
C VAL A 88 26.33 -16.06 14.22
N GLU A 89 26.01 -14.80 13.94
CA GLU A 89 26.60 -14.02 12.86
C GLU A 89 27.26 -12.77 13.44
N ILE A 90 28.57 -12.81 13.72
CA ILE A 90 29.29 -11.72 14.39
C ILE A 90 30.39 -11.13 13.52
N GLY A 91 30.37 -9.81 13.37
CA GLY A 91 31.40 -9.02 12.72
C GLY A 91 32.31 -8.27 13.70
N GLU A 92 33.01 -7.24 13.21
CA GLU A 92 33.98 -6.46 14.02
C GLU A 92 33.31 -5.57 15.07
N LYS A 93 32.07 -5.15 14.80
CA LYS A 93 31.30 -4.23 15.66
C LYS A 93 29.84 -4.62 15.80
N ASP A 94 29.30 -5.32 14.81
CA ASP A 94 27.87 -5.60 14.71
C ASP A 94 27.67 -7.11 14.60
N GLY A 95 26.49 -7.60 14.94
CA GLY A 95 26.18 -9.01 14.84
C GLY A 95 24.75 -9.35 15.21
N VAL A 96 24.35 -10.58 14.88
CA VAL A 96 23.05 -11.14 15.23
C VAL A 96 23.26 -12.49 15.90
N ILE A 97 22.56 -12.71 17.01
CA ILE A 97 22.51 -13.99 17.71
C ILE A 97 21.07 -14.47 17.67
N ASP A 98 20.83 -15.56 16.95
CA ASP A 98 19.53 -16.19 16.81
C ASP A 98 19.45 -17.42 17.72
N VAL A 99 18.72 -17.32 18.81
CA VAL A 99 18.48 -18.42 19.73
C VAL A 99 17.14 -19.07 19.42
N ARG A 100 17.16 -20.26 18.86
CA ARG A 100 15.95 -21.05 18.59
C ARG A 100 15.48 -21.70 19.89
N VAL A 101 14.29 -21.32 20.32
CA VAL A 101 13.63 -21.85 21.52
C VAL A 101 12.44 -22.73 21.14
N LYS A 102 12.22 -23.77 21.93
CA LYS A 102 11.07 -24.65 21.83
C LYS A 102 9.99 -24.18 22.79
N GLY A 103 8.83 -23.85 22.25
CA GLY A 103 7.60 -23.72 23.02
C GLY A 103 6.80 -25.02 23.04
N SER A 104 5.78 -25.07 23.89
CA SER A 104 4.82 -26.18 23.95
C SER A 104 3.92 -26.28 22.72
N VAL A 105 3.72 -25.18 21.98
CA VAL A 105 2.88 -25.13 20.77
C VAL A 105 3.70 -24.93 19.51
N ARG A 106 4.63 -23.97 19.49
CA ARG A 106 5.50 -23.64 18.34
C ARG A 106 6.92 -23.36 18.78
N GLU A 107 7.86 -23.40 17.83
CA GLU A 107 9.20 -22.87 18.03
C GLU A 107 9.20 -21.35 17.83
N ALA A 108 10.18 -20.67 18.40
CA ALA A 108 10.45 -19.26 18.13
C ALA A 108 11.95 -19.00 18.02
N ILE A 109 12.32 -17.92 17.35
CA ILE A 109 13.68 -17.42 17.28
C ILE A 109 13.75 -16.15 18.12
N VAL A 110 14.57 -16.17 19.15
CA VAL A 110 14.97 -14.96 19.87
C VAL A 110 16.15 -14.36 19.14
N GLU A 111 15.89 -13.28 18.41
CA GLU A 111 16.86 -12.53 17.63
C GLU A 111 17.43 -11.40 18.50
N ILE A 112 18.74 -11.44 18.74
CA ILE A 112 19.47 -10.42 19.49
C ILE A 112 20.35 -9.66 18.49
N VAL A 113 20.06 -8.38 18.32
CA VAL A 113 20.77 -7.48 17.41
C VAL A 113 21.81 -6.69 18.19
N ILE A 114 23.05 -6.76 17.72
CA ILE A 114 24.19 -6.03 18.25
C ILE A 114 24.66 -5.03 17.20
N ASP A 115 24.77 -3.77 17.58
CA ASP A 115 25.31 -2.68 16.75
C ASP A 115 26.33 -1.91 17.60
N ASN A 116 27.51 -1.64 17.04
CA ASN A 116 28.61 -0.98 17.74
C ASN A 116 28.97 -1.63 19.11
N LYS A 117 28.93 -2.96 19.18
CA LYS A 117 29.21 -3.81 20.36
C LYS A 117 28.22 -3.62 21.51
N ALA A 118 27.06 -3.01 21.24
CA ALA A 118 25.97 -2.86 22.19
C ALA A 118 24.73 -3.59 21.67
N ILE A 119 23.99 -4.24 22.57
CA ILE A 119 22.69 -4.81 22.22
C ILE A 119 21.73 -3.65 21.95
N THR A 120 21.17 -3.61 20.75
CA THR A 120 20.24 -2.56 20.33
C THR A 120 18.81 -3.05 20.22
N GLY A 121 18.60 -4.37 20.10
CA GLY A 121 17.28 -4.96 20.06
C GLY A 121 17.30 -6.43 20.44
N ILE A 122 16.24 -6.86 21.09
CA ILE A 122 15.94 -8.26 21.34
C ILE A 122 14.48 -8.46 20.94
N SER A 123 14.21 -9.42 20.06
CA SER A 123 12.86 -9.75 19.62
C SER A 123 12.65 -11.26 19.58
N THR A 124 11.43 -11.70 19.82
CA THR A 124 11.04 -13.12 19.79
C THR A 124 10.06 -13.34 18.64
N ASN A 125 10.49 -14.10 17.64
CA ASN A 125 9.78 -14.33 16.40
C ASN A 125 9.26 -15.77 16.33
N VAL A 126 7.94 -15.96 16.44
CA VAL A 126 7.32 -17.30 16.40
C VAL A 126 7.41 -17.93 15.00
N GLU A 127 7.90 -19.15 14.91
CA GLU A 127 7.96 -19.91 13.66
C GLU A 127 6.61 -20.58 13.37
N TYR A 128 5.84 -19.99 12.46
CA TYR A 128 4.67 -20.64 11.89
C TYR A 128 5.05 -21.62 10.78
N THR A 129 4.30 -22.72 10.72
CA THR A 129 4.41 -23.69 9.64
C THR A 129 4.01 -23.07 8.30
N PHE A 130 4.48 -23.65 7.20
CA PHE A 130 4.09 -23.19 5.86
C PHE A 130 2.57 -23.17 5.66
N GLY A 131 1.85 -24.18 6.19
CA GLY A 131 0.39 -24.26 6.12
C GLY A 131 -0.29 -23.09 6.81
N GLU A 132 0.12 -22.75 8.03
CA GLU A 132 -0.42 -21.62 8.79
C GLU A 132 -0.08 -20.27 8.13
N LYS A 133 1.15 -20.12 7.62
CA LYS A 133 1.54 -18.92 6.85
C LYS A 133 0.66 -18.76 5.61
N MET A 134 0.40 -19.85 4.90
CA MET A 134 -0.46 -19.86 3.72
C MET A 134 -1.91 -19.57 4.06
N GLU A 135 -2.44 -20.12 5.16
CA GLU A 135 -3.79 -19.86 5.64
C GLU A 135 -3.97 -18.40 6.04
N LYS A 136 -3.04 -17.84 6.84
CA LYS A 136 -3.03 -16.42 7.20
C LYS A 136 -2.97 -15.53 5.96
N ALA A 137 -2.11 -15.86 4.99
CA ALA A 137 -1.99 -15.13 3.73
C ALA A 137 -3.27 -15.21 2.88
N ALA A 138 -3.90 -16.39 2.82
CA ALA A 138 -5.14 -16.60 2.09
C ALA A 138 -6.29 -15.82 2.73
N LEU A 139 -6.41 -15.83 4.06
CA LEU A 139 -7.40 -15.03 4.80
C LEU A 139 -7.22 -13.54 4.53
N ASN A 140 -5.99 -13.03 4.53
CA ASN A 140 -5.73 -11.63 4.20
C ASN A 140 -6.03 -11.31 2.73
N THR A 141 -5.74 -12.23 1.81
CA THR A 141 -6.08 -12.07 0.39
C THR A 141 -7.60 -12.05 0.20
N LEU A 142 -8.33 -12.89 0.92
CA LEU A 142 -9.79 -12.94 0.86
C LEU A 142 -10.43 -11.68 1.49
N LEU A 143 -9.89 -11.21 2.62
CA LEU A 143 -10.33 -9.97 3.26
C LEU A 143 -9.99 -8.73 2.43
N GLY A 144 -8.80 -8.65 1.84
CA GLY A 144 -8.37 -7.51 1.03
C GLY A 144 -8.94 -7.53 -0.39
N MET A 145 -8.57 -8.54 -1.19
CA MET A 145 -8.96 -8.63 -2.59
C MET A 145 -10.40 -9.10 -2.78
N GLY A 146 -10.87 -10.03 -1.92
CA GLY A 146 -12.24 -10.57 -2.03
C GLY A 146 -13.32 -9.53 -1.72
N THR A 147 -13.11 -8.67 -0.72
CA THR A 147 -14.07 -7.60 -0.40
C THR A 147 -14.21 -6.57 -1.52
N VAL A 148 -13.09 -6.17 -2.14
CA VAL A 148 -13.11 -5.31 -3.33
C VAL A 148 -13.93 -5.96 -4.44
N PHE A 149 -13.72 -7.26 -4.69
CA PHE A 149 -14.48 -8.00 -5.70
C PHE A 149 -15.99 -8.01 -5.41
N ILE A 150 -16.39 -8.22 -4.16
CA ILE A 150 -17.80 -8.20 -3.73
C ILE A 150 -18.41 -6.80 -3.90
N VAL A 151 -17.70 -5.74 -3.51
CA VAL A 151 -18.18 -4.36 -3.64
C VAL A 151 -18.39 -3.99 -5.12
N LEU A 152 -17.47 -4.38 -6.01
CA LEU A 152 -17.62 -4.15 -7.45
C LEU A 152 -18.83 -4.89 -8.03
N ILE A 153 -19.09 -6.11 -7.60
CA ILE A 153 -20.29 -6.87 -7.99
C ILE A 153 -21.56 -6.14 -7.53
N LEU A 154 -21.60 -5.68 -6.27
CA LEU A 154 -22.76 -4.94 -5.75
C LEU A 154 -23.02 -3.63 -6.50
N ILE A 155 -21.98 -2.84 -6.78
CA ILE A 155 -22.11 -1.60 -7.57
C ILE A 155 -22.62 -1.92 -8.98
N SER A 156 -22.09 -2.96 -9.61
CA SER A 156 -22.55 -3.42 -10.93
C SER A 156 -24.05 -3.77 -10.92
N LEU A 157 -24.52 -4.49 -9.90
CA LEU A 157 -25.93 -4.84 -9.74
C LEU A 157 -26.81 -3.60 -9.50
N ILE A 158 -26.38 -2.64 -8.67
CA ILE A 158 -27.14 -1.41 -8.40
C ILE A 158 -27.31 -0.58 -9.68
N ILE A 159 -26.24 -0.40 -10.46
CA ILE A 159 -26.30 0.33 -11.74
C ILE A 159 -27.22 -0.41 -12.72
N SER A 160 -27.14 -1.75 -12.75
CA SER A 160 -28.05 -2.57 -13.56
C SER A 160 -29.51 -2.36 -13.16
N CYS A 161 -29.83 -2.32 -11.85
CA CYS A 161 -31.17 -2.02 -11.34
C CYS A 161 -31.69 -0.64 -11.77
N PHE A 162 -30.84 0.40 -11.83
CA PHE A 162 -31.24 1.71 -12.37
C PHE A 162 -31.63 1.65 -13.86
N GLY A 163 -31.03 0.75 -14.64
CA GLY A 163 -31.44 0.48 -16.03
C GLY A 163 -32.84 -0.11 -16.16
N PHE A 164 -33.39 -0.74 -15.11
CA PHE A 164 -34.75 -1.31 -15.12
C PHE A 164 -35.83 -0.31 -14.69
N ILE A 165 -35.47 0.85 -14.13
CA ILE A 165 -36.42 1.92 -13.79
C ILE A 165 -37.29 2.36 -14.99
N PRO A 166 -36.75 2.66 -16.18
CA PRO A 166 -37.57 3.07 -17.33
C PRO A 166 -38.58 1.99 -17.76
N ALA A 167 -38.22 0.71 -17.63
CA ALA A 167 -39.12 -0.41 -17.97
C ALA A 167 -40.26 -0.60 -16.97
N ILE A 168 -40.02 -0.32 -15.68
CA ILE A 168 -41.04 -0.36 -14.63
C ILE A 168 -41.94 0.89 -14.70
N GLN A 169 -41.38 2.07 -15.01
CA GLN A 169 -42.12 3.32 -15.17
C GLN A 169 -43.08 3.28 -16.38
N ALA A 170 -42.66 2.65 -17.49
CA ALA A 170 -43.53 2.42 -18.65
C ALA A 170 -44.69 1.45 -18.38
N LYS A 171 -44.51 0.47 -17.47
CA LYS A 171 -45.58 -0.47 -17.09
C LYS A 171 -46.55 0.10 -16.06
N PHE A 172 -46.10 1.04 -15.23
CA PHE A 172 -46.95 1.71 -14.23
C PHE A 172 -47.67 2.97 -14.75
N THR A 173 -47.28 3.52 -15.91
CA THR A 173 -47.97 4.65 -16.55
C THR A 173 -48.79 4.21 -17.76
N LYS A 174 -49.91 3.48 -17.53
CA LYS A 174 -51.00 3.48 -18.51
C LYS A 174 -51.64 4.86 -18.52
N LYS A 175 -51.15 5.76 -19.37
CA LYS A 175 -51.76 7.08 -19.60
C LYS A 175 -53.09 6.89 -20.35
N PRO A 176 -54.22 7.49 -19.90
CA PRO A 176 -55.43 7.56 -20.71
C PRO A 176 -55.20 8.50 -21.90
N ALA A 177 -55.82 8.16 -23.04
CA ALA A 177 -55.67 8.87 -24.31
C ALA A 177 -56.06 10.36 -24.19
N PRO A 178 -55.29 11.30 -24.76
CA PRO A 178 -55.70 12.70 -24.79
C PRO A 178 -56.77 12.89 -25.88
N GLN A 179 -57.93 13.39 -25.47
CA GLN A 179 -58.94 13.92 -26.40
C GLN A 179 -58.38 15.15 -27.11
N ALA A 180 -58.55 15.16 -28.43
CA ALA A 180 -58.21 16.27 -29.30
C ALA A 180 -58.99 17.53 -28.91
N ARG A 181 -58.27 18.64 -28.71
CA ARG A 181 -58.86 19.99 -28.69
C ARG A 181 -58.17 20.84 -29.76
N LYS A 182 -59.03 21.45 -30.58
CA LYS A 182 -58.77 22.23 -31.79
C LYS A 182 -57.79 23.38 -31.59
N GLU A 183 -57.02 23.60 -32.65
CA GLU A 183 -56.17 24.77 -32.93
C GLU A 183 -57.00 26.05 -33.12
N GLU A 184 -56.41 27.20 -32.76
CA GLU A 184 -56.34 28.45 -33.56
C GLU A 184 -55.33 29.43 -32.91
N PRO A 185 -54.76 30.40 -33.64
CA PRO A 185 -53.32 30.68 -33.67
C PRO A 185 -52.91 32.02 -33.04
N VAL A 186 -51.64 32.12 -32.63
CA VAL A 186 -50.92 33.41 -32.55
C VAL A 186 -49.43 33.23 -32.83
N GLU A 187 -49.09 33.51 -34.08
CA GLU A 187 -47.96 34.28 -34.60
C GLU A 187 -46.78 34.62 -33.66
N ASN A 188 -45.64 33.97 -33.95
CA ASN A 188 -44.28 34.50 -34.14
C ASN A 188 -43.56 35.29 -33.03
N VAL A 189 -42.62 34.63 -32.32
CA VAL A 189 -41.33 35.19 -31.88
C VAL A 189 -40.27 34.07 -31.91
N PRO A 190 -39.05 34.26 -32.48
CA PRO A 190 -38.14 33.17 -32.81
C PRO A 190 -37.32 32.64 -31.62
N ALA A 191 -36.88 31.40 -31.81
CA ALA A 191 -36.07 30.58 -30.92
C ALA A 191 -34.77 31.23 -30.42
N GLN A 192 -34.50 31.09 -29.12
CA GLN A 192 -33.15 31.01 -28.56
C GLN A 192 -33.13 29.98 -27.43
N ILE A 193 -32.87 28.72 -27.79
CA ILE A 193 -32.32 27.75 -26.84
C ILE A 193 -30.84 28.07 -26.79
N VAL A 194 -30.42 28.85 -25.79
CA VAL A 194 -29.01 28.96 -25.43
C VAL A 194 -28.66 27.67 -24.70
N GLU A 195 -27.95 26.79 -25.40
CA GLU A 195 -27.21 25.70 -24.79
C GLU A 195 -26.13 26.34 -23.91
N ASN A 196 -26.35 26.31 -22.59
CA ASN A 196 -25.38 26.78 -21.61
C ASN A 196 -24.33 25.68 -21.48
N GLU A 197 -23.29 25.72 -22.32
CA GLU A 197 -22.04 25.00 -22.04
C GLU A 197 -21.49 25.57 -20.73
N GLU A 198 -21.44 24.75 -19.68
CA GLU A 198 -20.85 25.11 -18.40
C GLU A 198 -19.33 25.30 -18.61
N LEU A 199 -18.92 26.56 -18.78
CA LEU A 199 -17.53 26.99 -18.81
C LEU A 199 -16.83 26.88 -17.43
N SER A 200 -17.47 26.24 -16.44
CA SER A 200 -16.93 26.09 -15.09
C SER A 200 -15.58 25.38 -15.08
N ASP A 201 -15.37 24.45 -16.00
CA ASP A 201 -14.23 23.54 -15.98
C ASP A 201 -12.98 24.11 -16.66
N ASP A 202 -13.10 25.21 -17.42
CA ASP A 202 -12.02 25.80 -18.23
C ASP A 202 -11.64 27.24 -17.80
N CYS A 203 -11.92 27.62 -16.55
CA CYS A 203 -11.64 28.97 -16.03
C CYS A 203 -10.16 29.39 -16.15
N GLU A 204 -9.23 28.43 -15.99
CA GLU A 204 -7.79 28.67 -16.21
C GLU A 204 -7.48 28.98 -17.68
N LEU A 205 -8.14 28.27 -18.61
CA LEU A 205 -7.96 28.46 -20.04
C LEU A 205 -8.51 29.82 -20.50
N VAL A 206 -9.67 30.22 -19.95
CA VAL A 206 -10.27 31.54 -20.17
C VAL A 206 -9.33 32.66 -19.70
N ALA A 207 -8.74 32.53 -18.51
CA ALA A 207 -7.84 33.54 -17.95
C ALA A 207 -6.60 33.75 -18.81
N VAL A 208 -5.95 32.67 -19.27
CA VAL A 208 -4.74 32.76 -20.11
C VAL A 208 -5.06 33.35 -21.49
N ILE A 209 -6.16 32.93 -22.12
CA ILE A 209 -6.58 33.47 -23.42
C ILE A 209 -6.94 34.95 -23.31
N ALA A 210 -7.70 35.35 -22.28
CA ALA A 210 -8.06 36.74 -22.04
C ALA A 210 -6.81 37.62 -21.80
N ALA A 211 -5.85 37.15 -21.00
CA ALA A 211 -4.61 37.87 -20.75
C ALA A 211 -3.76 38.02 -22.03
N ALA A 212 -3.63 36.97 -22.85
CA ALA A 212 -2.89 37.03 -24.11
C ALA A 212 -3.53 38.01 -25.12
N ILE A 213 -4.86 38.07 -25.16
CA ILE A 213 -5.60 38.99 -26.02
C ILE A 213 -5.45 40.44 -25.52
N ALA A 214 -5.51 40.67 -24.21
CA ALA A 214 -5.27 42.00 -23.62
C ALA A 214 -3.84 42.48 -23.92
N ALA A 215 -2.84 41.61 -23.73
CA ALA A 215 -1.45 41.93 -24.03
C ALA A 215 -1.21 42.24 -25.52
N SER A 216 -1.81 41.48 -26.45
CA SER A 216 -1.63 41.73 -27.89
C SER A 216 -2.29 43.02 -28.37
N GLN A 217 -3.36 43.46 -27.70
CA GLN A 217 -4.01 44.75 -27.96
C GLN A 217 -3.42 45.92 -27.15
N GLY A 218 -2.38 45.67 -26.34
CA GLY A 218 -1.75 46.68 -25.50
C GLY A 218 -2.62 47.16 -24.32
N ALA A 219 -3.65 46.40 -23.95
CA ALA A 219 -4.51 46.69 -22.82
C ALA A 219 -3.95 46.06 -21.53
N SER A 220 -4.03 46.80 -20.41
CA SER A 220 -3.56 46.33 -19.10
C SER A 220 -4.61 45.56 -18.30
N THR A 221 -5.86 45.48 -18.77
CA THR A 221 -6.97 44.80 -18.10
C THR A 221 -7.80 43.98 -19.09
N THR A 222 -8.48 42.95 -18.57
CA THR A 222 -9.29 42.01 -19.37
C THR A 222 -10.78 42.37 -19.45
N ASP A 223 -11.20 43.47 -18.82
CA ASP A 223 -12.63 43.85 -18.66
C ASP A 223 -13.33 44.23 -19.97
N GLY A 224 -12.57 44.46 -21.05
CA GLY A 224 -13.11 44.78 -22.37
C GLY A 224 -13.61 43.58 -23.19
N PHE A 225 -13.41 42.35 -22.72
CA PHE A 225 -13.73 41.13 -23.48
C PHE A 225 -14.28 40.02 -22.58
N VAL A 226 -15.35 39.35 -23.05
CA VAL A 226 -16.01 38.26 -22.31
C VAL A 226 -16.05 37.01 -23.18
N VAL A 227 -15.42 35.93 -22.73
CA VAL A 227 -15.44 34.62 -23.38
C VAL A 227 -16.78 33.94 -23.10
N ARG A 228 -17.55 33.64 -24.14
CA ARG A 228 -18.89 33.03 -24.03
C ARG A 228 -18.95 31.53 -24.31
N SER A 229 -17.97 31.00 -25.05
CA SER A 229 -17.80 29.55 -25.28
C SER A 229 -16.37 29.28 -25.76
N ILE A 230 -15.86 28.08 -25.50
CA ILE A 230 -14.55 27.62 -25.99
C ILE A 230 -14.77 26.27 -26.67
N ARG A 231 -14.37 26.16 -27.94
CA ARG A 231 -14.39 24.91 -28.69
C ARG A 231 -13.02 24.62 -29.27
N ARG A 232 -12.48 23.45 -29.00
CA ARG A 232 -11.22 23.00 -29.59
C ARG A 232 -11.44 22.74 -31.08
N ALA A 233 -10.74 23.49 -31.93
CA ALA A 233 -10.69 23.16 -33.35
C ALA A 233 -9.97 21.80 -33.51
N GLY A 234 -10.64 20.81 -34.11
CA GLY A 234 -10.02 19.51 -34.39
C GLY A 234 -8.77 19.65 -35.28
N ASN A 235 -7.96 18.59 -35.38
CA ASN A 235 -6.61 18.57 -36.00
C ASN A 235 -6.55 18.91 -37.52
N LYS A 236 -7.60 19.48 -38.12
CA LYS A 236 -7.64 19.90 -39.53
C LYS A 236 -6.67 21.04 -39.86
N TRP A 237 -6.23 21.84 -38.89
CA TRP A 237 -5.27 22.93 -39.12
C TRP A 237 -3.81 22.44 -39.31
N GLN A 238 -3.48 21.20 -38.95
CA GLN A 238 -2.13 20.63 -39.13
C GLN A 238 -1.87 20.08 -40.55
N ARG A 239 -2.78 20.30 -41.49
CA ARG A 239 -2.60 19.97 -42.91
C ARG A 239 -2.64 21.25 -43.74
N GLY A 240 -1.56 22.02 -43.66
CA GLY A 240 -1.27 23.20 -44.46
C GLY A 240 0.22 23.37 -44.55
#